data_AF-A0A938M1A8-F1
#
_entry.id   AF-A0A938M1A8-F1
#
_cell.length_a   1.000
_cell.length_b   1.000
_cell.length_c   1.000
_cell.angle_alpha   90.00
_cell.angle_beta   90.00
_cell.angle_gamma   90.00
#
_symmetry.space_group_name_H-M   'P 1'
#
loop_
_entity.id
_entity.type
_entity.pdbx_description
1 polymer ?
#
loop_
_entity_poly.entity_id
_entity_poly.type
_entity_poly.pdbx_seq_one_letter_code
_entity_poly.pdbx_strand_id
1 'polypeptide(L)'
;MRSLRRTYALPREALQQFEQAVSADERSGVVAELLREWLDKRQRKRLRREVIEGCREMADVYLEIEREYHPLEEEAHHALSARPQTRRRRARTARPSGRL
;
A
#
# COMPACT_ATOMS: atom_id res chain seq x y z
N MET A 1 -1.64 -27.16 -10.13
CA MET A 1 -1.33 -27.36 -8.69
C MET A 1 -2.03 -28.62 -8.22
N ARG A 2 -1.38 -29.47 -7.44
CA ARG A 2 -1.95 -30.73 -6.95
C ARG A 2 -2.83 -30.44 -5.72
N SER A 3 -4.09 -30.84 -5.73
CA SER A 3 -4.99 -30.67 -4.58
C SER A 3 -4.75 -31.76 -3.54
N LEU A 4 -4.82 -31.39 -2.26
CA LEU A 4 -4.70 -32.31 -1.13
C LEU A 4 -6.05 -32.41 -0.43
N ARG A 5 -6.56 -33.63 -0.22
CA ARG A 5 -7.81 -33.85 0.52
C ARG A 5 -7.54 -33.87 2.02
N ARG A 6 -8.39 -33.18 2.77
CA ARG A 6 -8.40 -33.15 4.24
C ARG A 6 -9.83 -33.25 4.73
N THR A 7 -10.00 -33.86 5.90
CA THR A 7 -11.29 -34.01 6.57
C THR A 7 -11.28 -33.12 7.81
N TYR A 8 -12.32 -32.30 7.97
CA TYR A 8 -12.50 -31.39 9.09
C TYR A 8 -13.86 -31.62 9.73
N ALA A 9 -13.95 -31.42 11.04
CA ALA A 9 -15.22 -31.31 11.73
C ALA A 9 -15.64 -29.84 11.78
N LEU A 10 -16.88 -29.56 11.36
CA LEU A 10 -17.48 -28.23 11.41
C LEU A 10 -18.76 -28.28 12.25
N PRO A 11 -19.15 -27.17 12.91
CA PRO A 11 -20.43 -27.08 13.58
C PRO A 11 -21.56 -27.40 12.61
N ARG A 12 -22.52 -28.22 13.05
CA ARG A 12 -23.59 -28.75 12.20
C ARG A 12 -24.42 -27.63 11.59
N GLU A 13 -24.74 -26.63 12.39
CA GLU A 13 -25.57 -25.49 12.01
C GLU A 13 -24.89 -24.66 10.91
N ALA A 14 -23.60 -24.40 11.07
CA ALA A 14 -22.80 -23.67 10.09
C ALA A 14 -22.64 -24.45 8.78
N LEU A 15 -22.44 -25.77 8.86
CA LEU A 15 -22.36 -26.63 7.69
C LEU A 15 -23.69 -26.65 6.94
N GLN A 16 -24.82 -26.79 7.63
CA GLN A 16 -26.14 -26.78 7.01
C GLN A 16 -26.42 -25.46 6.27
N GLN A 17 -26.14 -24.33 6.91
CA GLN A 17 -26.30 -23.01 6.28
C GLN A 17 -25.42 -22.86 5.05
N PHE A 18 -24.16 -23.30 5.14
CA PHE A 18 -23.22 -23.28 4.02
C PHE A 18 -23.71 -24.15 2.86
N GLU A 19 -24.18 -25.36 3.13
CA GLU A 19 -24.64 -26.30 2.12
C GLU A 19 -25.97 -25.90 1.46
N GLN A 20 -26.78 -25.09 2.14
CA GLN A 20 -27.98 -24.44 1.58
C GLN A 20 -27.63 -23.28 0.65
N ALA A 21 -26.54 -22.56 0.95
CA ALA A 21 -26.12 -21.38 0.20
C ALA A 21 -25.19 -21.68 -0.98
N VAL A 22 -24.48 -22.81 -0.96
CA VAL A 22 -23.41 -23.13 -1.93
C VAL A 22 -23.62 -24.52 -2.53
N SER A 23 -23.59 -24.59 -3.87
CA SER A 23 -23.72 -25.85 -4.61
C SER A 23 -22.54 -26.78 -4.35
N ALA A 24 -22.77 -28.10 -4.43
CA ALA A 24 -21.79 -29.11 -4.01
C ALA A 24 -20.44 -29.03 -4.74
N ASP A 25 -20.45 -28.62 -6.01
CA ASP A 25 -19.29 -28.42 -6.87
C ASP A 25 -18.45 -27.18 -6.49
N GLU A 26 -19.09 -26.15 -5.92
CA GLU A 26 -18.42 -24.90 -5.53
C GLU A 26 -17.85 -24.93 -4.11
N ARG A 27 -18.34 -25.83 -3.24
CA ARG A 27 -17.98 -25.87 -1.81
C ARG A 27 -16.47 -25.90 -1.55
N SER A 28 -15.74 -26.72 -2.30
CA SER A 28 -14.28 -26.82 -2.15
C SER A 28 -13.57 -25.53 -2.57
N GLY A 29 -14.12 -24.84 -3.58
CA GLY A 29 -13.65 -23.51 -4.01
C GLY A 29 -13.83 -22.49 -2.90
N VAL A 30 -15.05 -22.37 -2.35
CA VAL A 30 -15.34 -21.41 -1.28
C VAL A 30 -14.46 -21.65 -0.04
N VAL A 31 -14.27 -22.91 0.37
CA VAL A 31 -13.38 -23.22 1.50
C VAL A 31 -11.92 -22.82 1.19
N ALA A 32 -11.45 -23.04 -0.04
CA ALA A 32 -10.11 -22.63 -0.44
C ALA A 32 -9.93 -21.11 -0.39
N GLU A 33 -10.95 -20.35 -0.81
CA GLU A 33 -10.94 -18.89 -0.74
C GLU A 33 -10.94 -18.39 0.70
N LEU A 34 -11.78 -18.95 1.57
CA LEU A 34 -11.80 -18.62 3.00
C LEU A 34 -10.44 -18.88 3.66
N LEU A 35 -9.79 -20.01 3.34
CA LEU A 35 -8.45 -20.32 3.83
C LEU A 35 -7.41 -19.30 3.34
N ARG A 36 -7.44 -18.94 2.05
CA ARG A 36 -6.56 -17.94 1.46
C ARG A 36 -6.74 -16.59 2.15
N GLU A 37 -7.98 -16.12 2.27
CA GLU A 37 -8.27 -14.85 2.94
C GLU A 37 -7.82 -14.83 4.40
N TRP A 38 -8.04 -15.93 5.12
CA TRP A 38 -7.63 -16.03 6.51
C TRP A 38 -6.10 -15.99 6.66
N LEU A 39 -5.38 -16.70 5.78
CA LEU A 39 -3.92 -16.68 5.73
C LEU A 39 -3.38 -15.29 5.39
N ASP A 40 -3.98 -14.61 4.41
CA ASP A 40 -3.59 -13.25 4.01
C ASP A 40 -3.79 -12.26 5.15
N LYS A 41 -4.93 -12.32 5.85
CA LYS A 41 -5.20 -11.48 7.03
C LYS A 41 -4.16 -11.73 8.13
N ARG A 42 -3.82 -13.00 8.37
CA ARG A 42 -2.79 -13.37 9.36
C ARG A 42 -1.42 -12.86 8.96
N GLN A 43 -1.05 -12.98 7.69
CA GLN A 43 0.24 -12.51 7.18
C GLN A 43 0.34 -10.98 7.27
N ARG A 44 -0.70 -10.24 6.86
CA ARG A 44 -0.73 -8.77 7.01
C ARG A 44 -0.60 -8.34 8.47
N LYS A 45 -1.27 -9.03 9.40
CA LYS A 45 -1.16 -8.75 10.84
C LYS A 45 0.26 -9.00 11.35
N ARG A 46 0.91 -10.07 10.88
CA ARG A 46 2.31 -10.38 11.21
C ARG A 46 3.24 -9.29 10.66
N LEU A 47 3.19 -8.99 9.37
CA LEU A 47 3.99 -7.96 8.72
C LEU A 47 3.83 -6.60 9.41
N ARG A 48 2.60 -6.22 9.77
CA ARG A 48 2.35 -4.97 10.51
C ARG A 48 3.12 -4.91 11.83
N ARG A 49 3.21 -6.03 12.56
CA ARG A 49 3.99 -6.09 13.81
C ARG A 49 5.48 -5.96 13.52
N GLU A 50 5.99 -6.71 12.55
CA GLU A 50 7.40 -6.69 12.15
C GLU A 50 7.83 -5.28 11.71
N VAL A 51 7.00 -4.56 10.93
CA VAL A 51 7.29 -3.17 10.55
C VAL A 51 7.33 -2.24 11.76
N ILE A 52 6.34 -2.32 12.66
CA ILE A 52 6.30 -1.46 13.84
C ILE A 52 7.51 -1.72 14.75
N GLU A 53 7.87 -2.98 14.94
CA GLU A 53 9.01 -3.40 15.76
C GLU A 53 10.33 -2.93 15.13
N GLY A 54 10.54 -3.18 13.83
CA GLY A 54 11.73 -2.70 13.13
C GLY A 54 11.85 -1.17 13.15
N CYS A 55 10.74 -0.42 13.02
CA CYS A 55 10.76 1.04 13.17
C CYS A 55 11.15 1.48 14.59
N ARG A 56 10.76 0.74 15.62
CA ARG A 56 11.14 1.04 17.01
C ARG A 56 12.61 0.76 17.26
N GLU A 57 13.11 -0.37 16.76
CA GLU A 57 14.53 -0.75 16.86
C GLU A 57 15.44 0.29 16.19
N MET A 58 15.01 0.84 15.05
CA MET A 58 15.78 1.80 14.28
C MET A 58 15.54 3.27 14.69
N ALA A 59 14.66 3.53 15.66
CA ALA A 59 14.23 4.89 16.00
C ALA A 59 15.41 5.79 16.40
N ASP A 60 16.31 5.28 17.24
CA ASP A 60 17.46 6.05 17.74
C ASP A 60 18.46 6.34 16.61
N VAL A 61 18.70 5.37 15.73
CA VAL A 61 19.61 5.52 14.58
C VAL A 61 19.06 6.55 13.60
N TYR A 62 17.77 6.48 13.27
CA TYR A 62 17.15 7.47 12.39
C TYR A 62 17.19 8.87 13.00
N LEU A 63 17.00 8.97 14.31
CA LEU A 63 17.00 10.25 15.02
C LEU A 63 18.41 10.85 15.13
N GLU A 64 19.44 10.02 15.24
CA GLU A 64 20.84 10.46 15.16
C GLU A 64 21.18 11.02 13.78
N ILE A 65 20.84 10.28 12.72
CA ILE A 65 21.06 10.71 11.33
C ILE A 65 20.27 11.99 11.04
N GLU A 66 18.99 12.07 11.44
CA GLU A 66 18.18 13.28 11.28
C GLU A 66 18.89 14.48 11.90
N ARG A 67 19.37 14.38 13.14
CA ARG A 67 20.08 15.48 13.80
C ARG A 67 21.35 15.91 13.08
N GLU A 68 22.08 14.97 12.51
CA GLU A 68 23.33 15.23 11.79
C GLU A 68 23.09 15.97 10.47
N TYR A 69 22.05 15.58 9.72
CA TYR A 69 21.85 16.04 8.34
C TYR A 69 20.71 17.05 8.16
N HIS A 70 19.84 17.24 9.16
CA HIS A 70 18.73 18.21 9.11
C HIS A 70 19.14 19.62 8.65
N PRO A 71 20.27 20.20 9.10
CA PRO A 71 20.70 21.52 8.61
C PRO A 71 20.94 21.56 7.09
N LEU A 72 21.50 20.49 6.53
CA LEU A 72 21.75 20.40 5.08
C LEU A 72 20.44 20.25 4.29
N GLU A 73 19.45 19.55 4.86
CA GLU A 73 18.12 19.45 4.27
C GLU A 73 17.41 20.81 4.21
N GLU A 74 17.48 21.58 5.30
CA GLU A 74 16.93 22.93 5.37
C GLU A 74 17.60 23.88 4.36
N GLU A 75 18.93 23.85 4.25
CA GLU A 75 19.67 24.62 3.24
C GLU A 75 19.23 24.26 1.82
N ALA A 76 19.11 22.97 1.51
CA ALA A 76 18.65 22.50 0.21
C ALA A 76 17.20 22.94 -0.07
N HIS A 77 16.32 22.85 0.92
CA HIS A 77 14.93 23.29 0.81
C HIS A 77 14.83 24.80 0.53
N HIS A 78 15.60 25.62 1.24
CA HIS A 78 15.69 27.06 1.02
C HIS A 78 16.24 27.40 -0.38
N ALA A 79 17.29 26.71 -0.83
CA ALA A 79 17.85 26.92 -2.16
C ALA A 79 16.86 26.57 -3.29
N LEU A 80 16.03 25.55 -3.09
CA LEU A 80 14.99 25.15 -4.06
C LEU A 80 13.80 26.12 -4.06
N SER A 81 13.35 26.58 -2.90
CA SER A 81 12.22 27.51 -2.75
C SER A 81 12.58 28.94 -3.15
N ALA A 82 13.85 29.34 -3.01
CA ALA A 82 14.34 30.65 -3.44
C ALA A 82 14.53 30.78 -4.95
N ARG A 83 14.46 29.68 -5.74
CA ARG A 83 14.48 29.76 -7.21
C ARG A 83 13.19 30.43 -7.69
N PRO A 84 13.25 31.64 -8.29
CA PRO A 84 12.06 32.24 -8.87
C PRO A 84 11.59 31.34 -10.03
N GLN A 85 10.27 31.21 -10.21
CA GLN A 85 9.67 30.61 -11.40
C GLN A 85 9.90 31.50 -12.65
N THR A 86 11.14 31.83 -12.98
CA THR A 86 11.48 32.55 -14.21
C THR A 86 11.54 31.56 -15.37
N ARG A 87 10.38 31.30 -15.98
CA ARG A 87 10.14 31.19 -17.45
C ARG A 87 8.96 30.28 -17.78
N ARG A 88 7.73 30.78 -17.64
CA ARG A 88 6.63 30.44 -18.57
C ARG A 88 5.76 31.66 -18.87
N ARG A 89 6.39 32.77 -19.30
CA ARG A 89 5.70 33.90 -19.95
C ARG A 89 6.61 34.50 -21.04
N ARG A 90 6.76 33.80 -22.16
CA ARG A 90 6.89 34.47 -23.47
C ARG A 90 5.49 34.40 -24.08
N ALA A 91 4.64 35.37 -23.77
CA ALA A 91 4.40 36.51 -24.64
C ALA A 91 4.04 36.05 -26.05
N ARG A 92 2.72 35.93 -26.29
CA ARG A 92 2.09 35.98 -27.61
C ARG A 92 2.67 37.19 -28.33
N THR A 93 3.55 36.97 -29.30
CA THR A 93 3.90 37.99 -30.28
C THR A 93 2.62 38.33 -31.04
N ALA A 94 2.22 39.59 -30.91
CA ALA A 94 1.09 40.17 -31.60
C ALA A 94 1.26 40.01 -33.12
N ARG A 95 0.24 39.45 -33.78
CA ARG A 95 0.07 39.57 -35.23
C ARG A 95 -0.24 41.03 -35.55
N PRO A 96 0.46 41.71 -36.48
CA PRO A 96 -0.01 42.98 -36.98
C PRO A 96 -1.15 42.73 -37.97
N SER A 97 -2.29 43.37 -37.71
CA SER A 97 -3.42 43.48 -38.63
C SER A 97 -3.33 44.76 -39.45
N GLY A 98 -3.60 44.68 -40.76
CA GLY A 98 -3.97 45.80 -41.65
C GLY A 98 -2.80 46.44 -42.40
N ARG A 99 -2.66 46.25 -43.72
CA ARG A 99 -3.34 46.90 -44.87
C ARG A 99 -3.05 48.40 -44.99
N LEU A 100 -2.35 48.77 -46.07
CA LEU A 100 -2.81 49.66 -47.14
C LEU A 100 -2.09 49.27 -48.44
#